data_AF-A0A953X934-F1
#
_entry.id   AF-A0A953X934-F1
#
_cell.length_a   1.000
_cell.length_b   1.000
_cell.length_c   1.000
_cell.angle_alpha   90.00
_cell.angle_beta   90.00
_cell.angle_gamma   90.00
#
_symmetry.space_group_name_H-M   'P 1'
#
loop_
_entity.id
_entity.type
_entity.pdbx_description
1 polymer ?
#
loop_
_entity_poly.entity_id
_entity_poly.type
_entity_poly.pdbx_seq_one_letter_code
_entity_poly.pdbx_strand_id
1 'polypeptide(L)'
;MSVTSQRTRRTRFRPRPLSLAVLLGIALAAGTASGQDEAQHYTECLAQAAADPAAALADARSWEEAGGGNPARHCAAAATAALGRPADAARMLEDLGLDLLAQEPVLGVQVLLEAGGTWLDAGAADQAVRVYSWLLEQMPDLPDALMARAFAHERAGDDAAALADLEQADEVAPGVFPDAGLLRAVLLRRLGRLDDALELLDALLARQADDPALLLERGSVRLRAGDGEGARADWQRVVEVAPDTDQAAAAAARLARLDGAGG
;
A
#
# COMPACT_ATOMS: atom_id res chain seq x y z
N MET A 1 -52.61 -28.81 -3.23
CA MET A 1 -53.30 -27.51 -3.36
C MET A 1 -52.36 -26.57 -4.08
N SER A 2 -52.83 -26.12 -5.24
CA SER A 2 -52.08 -25.48 -6.30
C SER A 2 -51.83 -24.01 -5.96
N VAL A 3 -50.58 -23.55 -6.07
CA VAL A 3 -50.27 -22.13 -6.28
C VAL A 3 -49.50 -22.03 -7.59
N THR A 4 -50.28 -21.77 -8.63
CA THR A 4 -49.86 -21.47 -9.99
C THR A 4 -49.57 -19.97 -10.08
N SER A 5 -48.58 -19.61 -10.93
CA SER A 5 -48.47 -18.30 -11.62
C SER A 5 -48.06 -17.13 -10.71
N GLN A 6 -46.98 -16.38 -10.99
CA GLN A 6 -46.81 -15.63 -12.24
C GLN A 6 -45.34 -15.14 -12.31
N ARG A 7 -44.49 -15.77 -13.16
CA ARG A 7 -43.19 -15.18 -13.51
C ARG A 7 -43.45 -14.00 -14.44
N THR A 8 -43.25 -12.80 -13.91
CA THR A 8 -43.30 -11.55 -14.67
C THR A 8 -42.27 -11.59 -15.80
N ARG A 9 -42.77 -11.50 -17.03
CA ARG A 9 -41.98 -11.39 -18.25
C ARG A 9 -41.26 -10.05 -18.23
N ARG A 10 -39.98 -10.02 -17.87
CA ARG A 10 -39.09 -8.91 -18.27
C ARG A 10 -38.78 -9.10 -19.75
N THR A 11 -39.42 -8.28 -20.57
CA THR A 11 -39.22 -8.18 -22.00
C THR A 11 -37.75 -7.88 -22.29
N ARG A 12 -37.04 -8.87 -22.86
CA ARG A 12 -35.71 -8.67 -23.43
C ARG A 12 -35.86 -7.73 -24.63
N PHE A 13 -35.38 -6.50 -24.50
CA PHE A 13 -35.26 -5.60 -25.63
C PHE A 13 -34.14 -6.13 -26.55
N ARG A 14 -34.50 -6.72 -27.69
CA ARG A 14 -33.59 -7.14 -28.75
C ARG A 14 -33.84 -6.27 -29.98
N PRO A 15 -32.97 -5.30 -30.31
CA PRO A 15 -33.01 -4.67 -31.63
C PRO A 15 -32.48 -5.65 -32.69
N ARG A 16 -33.09 -5.61 -33.87
CA ARG A 16 -32.81 -6.44 -35.06
C ARG A 16 -31.47 -6.06 -35.72
N PRO A 17 -30.85 -6.98 -36.50
CA PRO A 17 -29.51 -6.80 -37.05
C PRO A 17 -29.55 -5.83 -38.24
N LEU A 18 -28.62 -4.86 -38.23
CA LEU A 18 -28.26 -4.09 -39.41
C LEU A 18 -27.00 -4.73 -39.99
N SER A 19 -27.19 -5.53 -41.04
CA SER A 19 -26.11 -5.93 -41.94
C SER A 19 -25.81 -4.76 -42.87
N LEU A 20 -24.63 -4.16 -42.76
CA LEU A 20 -23.85 -3.72 -43.91
C LEU A 20 -22.41 -3.48 -43.45
N ALA A 21 -21.54 -4.34 -43.97
CA ALA A 21 -20.10 -4.28 -43.84
C ALA A 21 -19.60 -2.91 -44.29
N VAL A 22 -18.92 -2.22 -43.38
CA VAL A 22 -17.88 -1.24 -43.72
C VAL A 22 -16.64 -1.72 -42.98
N LEU A 23 -15.79 -2.43 -43.71
CA LEU A 23 -14.41 -2.68 -43.32
C LEU A 23 -13.68 -1.33 -43.34
N LEU A 24 -13.80 -0.57 -42.26
CA LEU A 24 -12.83 0.46 -41.95
C LEU A 24 -11.65 -0.28 -41.33
N GLY A 25 -10.69 -0.63 -42.18
CA GLY A 25 -9.39 -1.10 -41.74
C GLY A 25 -8.71 0.01 -40.95
N ILE A 26 -8.98 0.06 -39.65
CA ILE A 26 -8.15 0.80 -38.72
C ILE A 26 -6.85 0.02 -38.68
N ALA A 27 -5.83 0.55 -39.31
CA ALA A 27 -4.46 0.18 -39.03
C ALA A 27 -4.24 0.48 -37.54
N LEU A 28 -4.34 -0.56 -36.71
CA LEU A 28 -3.71 -0.56 -35.41
C LEU A 28 -2.25 -0.25 -35.67
N ALA A 29 -1.75 0.82 -35.08
CA ALA A 29 -0.32 0.98 -34.87
C ALA A 29 0.12 -0.22 -34.02
N ALA A 30 0.52 -1.28 -34.70
CA ALA A 30 1.10 -2.45 -34.09
C ALA A 30 2.39 -1.99 -33.43
N GLY A 31 2.48 -2.14 -32.11
CA GLY A 31 3.77 -2.40 -31.50
C GLY A 31 4.43 -3.51 -32.32
N THR A 32 5.74 -3.39 -32.57
CA THR A 32 6.48 -4.43 -33.28
C THR A 32 6.20 -5.77 -32.61
N ALA A 33 5.99 -6.85 -33.39
CA ALA A 33 5.71 -8.18 -32.85
C ALA A 33 6.69 -8.59 -31.73
N SER A 34 7.96 -8.18 -31.87
CA SER A 34 9.01 -8.34 -30.84
C SER A 34 8.68 -7.70 -29.49
N GLY A 35 8.07 -6.51 -29.45
CA GLY A 35 7.72 -5.84 -28.19
C GLY A 35 6.47 -6.41 -27.53
N GLN A 36 5.57 -7.02 -28.32
CA GLN A 36 4.44 -7.77 -27.77
C GLN A 36 4.92 -9.10 -27.16
N ASP A 37 5.87 -9.76 -27.82
CA ASP A 37 6.48 -10.99 -27.32
C ASP A 37 7.27 -10.73 -26.02
N GLU A 38 8.02 -9.62 -25.92
CA GLU A 38 8.73 -9.21 -24.70
C GLU A 38 7.78 -8.90 -23.53
N ALA A 39 6.68 -8.18 -23.77
CA ALA A 39 5.69 -7.88 -22.74
C ALA A 39 4.96 -9.14 -22.24
N GLN A 40 4.71 -10.09 -23.14
CA GLN A 40 4.15 -11.38 -22.79
C GLN A 40 5.13 -12.19 -21.93
N HIS A 41 6.39 -12.31 -22.36
CA HIS A 41 7.42 -13.02 -21.59
C HIS A 41 7.61 -12.40 -20.21
N TYR A 42 7.63 -11.06 -20.09
CA TYR A 42 7.67 -10.38 -18.80
C TYR A 42 6.53 -10.82 -17.87
N THR A 43 5.30 -10.83 -18.39
CA THR A 43 4.10 -11.19 -17.63
C THR A 43 4.13 -12.67 -17.20
N GLU A 44 4.58 -13.56 -18.08
CA GLU A 44 4.78 -14.98 -17.80
C GLU A 44 5.86 -15.19 -16.72
N CYS A 45 6.96 -14.44 -16.81
CA CYS A 45 8.05 -14.47 -15.85
C CYS A 45 7.59 -14.03 -14.45
N LEU A 46 6.82 -12.94 -14.34
CA LEU A 46 6.26 -12.49 -13.06
C LEU A 46 5.24 -13.49 -12.48
N ALA A 47 4.40 -14.09 -13.32
CA ALA A 47 3.47 -15.14 -12.89
C ALA A 47 4.23 -16.38 -12.39
N GLN A 48 5.32 -16.74 -13.08
CA GLN A 48 6.20 -17.83 -12.69
C GLN A 48 6.96 -17.50 -11.40
N ALA A 49 7.36 -16.25 -11.16
CA ALA A 49 8.00 -15.84 -9.92
C ALA A 49 7.11 -16.11 -8.69
N ALA A 50 5.79 -15.98 -8.82
CA ALA A 50 4.86 -16.32 -7.75
C ALA A 50 4.65 -17.84 -7.58
N ALA A 51 4.78 -18.63 -8.65
CA ALA A 51 4.48 -20.07 -8.65
C ALA A 51 5.70 -20.97 -8.43
N ASP A 52 6.80 -20.66 -9.10
CA ASP A 52 8.10 -21.33 -9.05
C ASP A 52 9.22 -20.27 -9.19
N PRO A 53 9.57 -19.59 -8.08
CA PRO A 53 10.52 -18.49 -8.11
C PRO A 53 11.95 -18.92 -8.48
N ALA A 54 12.32 -20.19 -8.27
CA ALA A 54 13.63 -20.69 -8.69
C ALA A 54 13.72 -20.80 -10.21
N ALA A 55 12.67 -21.35 -10.84
CA ALA A 55 12.60 -21.45 -12.30
C ALA A 55 12.47 -20.07 -12.95
N ALA A 56 11.67 -19.15 -12.37
CA ALA A 56 11.56 -17.78 -12.86
C ALA A 56 12.90 -17.03 -12.80
N LEU A 57 13.67 -17.18 -11.72
CA LEU A 57 15.00 -16.56 -11.62
C LEU A 57 15.98 -17.12 -12.66
N ALA A 58 15.92 -18.43 -12.94
CA ALA A 58 16.76 -19.04 -13.98
C ALA A 58 16.37 -18.53 -15.38
N ASP A 59 15.08 -18.45 -15.67
CA ASP A 59 14.55 -17.89 -16.92
C ASP A 59 14.93 -16.42 -17.09
N ALA A 60 14.67 -15.58 -16.09
CA ALA A 60 14.98 -14.16 -16.11
C ALA A 60 16.47 -13.88 -16.38
N ARG A 61 17.38 -14.66 -15.78
CA ARG A 61 18.82 -14.54 -16.04
C ARG A 61 19.20 -14.94 -17.46
N SER A 62 18.65 -16.06 -17.95
CA SER A 62 18.87 -16.48 -19.34
C SER A 62 18.31 -15.45 -20.32
N TRP A 63 17.19 -14.82 -19.98
CA TRP A 63 16.56 -13.78 -20.79
C TRP A 63 17.40 -12.50 -20.80
N GLU A 64 17.93 -12.08 -19.65
CA GLU A 64 18.85 -10.94 -19.54
C GLU A 64 20.11 -11.15 -20.40
N GLU A 65 20.74 -12.32 -20.32
CA GLU A 65 21.91 -12.70 -21.14
C GLU A 65 21.61 -12.68 -22.64
N ALA A 66 20.36 -12.98 -23.02
CA ALA A 66 19.88 -12.92 -24.40
C ALA A 66 19.47 -11.51 -24.86
N GLY A 67 19.62 -10.49 -24.01
CA GLY A 67 19.28 -9.09 -24.32
C GLY A 67 17.90 -8.64 -23.87
N GLY A 68 17.25 -9.37 -22.94
CA GLY A 68 15.93 -9.05 -22.41
C GLY A 68 15.80 -7.75 -21.61
N GLY A 69 16.93 -7.11 -21.28
CA GLY A 69 16.97 -5.75 -20.73
C GLY A 69 16.28 -5.59 -19.36
N ASN A 70 15.64 -4.44 -19.17
CA ASN A 70 15.05 -4.04 -17.89
C ASN A 70 13.91 -4.95 -17.40
N PRO A 71 12.99 -5.44 -18.26
CA PRO A 71 11.98 -6.43 -17.85
C PRO A 71 12.58 -7.71 -17.26
N ALA A 72 13.67 -8.22 -17.84
CA ALA A 72 14.37 -9.39 -17.33
C ALA A 72 15.00 -9.13 -15.96
N ARG A 73 15.69 -7.99 -15.81
CA ARG A 73 16.27 -7.54 -14.53
C ARG A 73 15.22 -7.41 -13.42
N HIS A 74 14.08 -6.80 -13.74
CA HIS A 74 12.96 -6.65 -12.79
C HIS A 74 12.40 -8.01 -12.39
N CYS A 75 12.12 -8.90 -13.35
CA CYS A 75 11.62 -10.25 -13.02
C CYS A 75 12.63 -11.04 -12.17
N ALA A 76 13.93 -10.91 -12.45
CA ALA A 76 14.97 -11.55 -11.63
C ALA A 76 14.95 -11.04 -10.19
N ALA A 77 14.70 -9.75 -9.97
CA ALA A 77 14.54 -9.19 -8.63
C ALA A 77 13.27 -9.71 -7.95
N ALA A 78 12.12 -9.71 -8.64
CA ALA A 78 10.87 -10.24 -8.12
C ALA A 78 10.97 -11.72 -7.73
N ALA A 79 11.56 -12.55 -8.59
CA ALA A 79 11.82 -13.96 -8.31
C ALA A 79 12.78 -14.14 -7.13
N THR A 80 13.80 -13.28 -6.99
CA THR A 80 14.71 -13.29 -5.85
C THR A 80 14.01 -12.93 -4.54
N ALA A 81 13.09 -11.96 -4.55
CA ALA A 81 12.27 -11.63 -3.39
C ALA A 81 11.38 -12.81 -2.98
N ALA A 82 10.71 -13.45 -3.95
CA ALA A 82 9.87 -14.62 -3.73
C ALA A 82 10.64 -15.86 -3.24
N LEU A 83 11.96 -15.95 -3.48
CA LEU A 83 12.85 -16.95 -2.85
C LEU A 83 13.16 -16.67 -1.38
N GLY A 84 12.58 -15.62 -0.78
CA GLY A 84 12.87 -15.23 0.61
C GLY A 84 14.21 -14.51 0.75
N ARG A 85 14.68 -13.84 -0.31
CA ARG A 85 15.92 -13.04 -0.31
C ARG A 85 15.64 -11.55 -0.59
N PRO A 86 14.77 -10.90 0.20
CA PRO A 86 14.34 -9.53 -0.07
C PRO A 86 15.49 -8.52 -0.06
N ALA A 87 16.51 -8.69 0.78
CA ALA A 87 17.68 -7.79 0.78
C ALA A 87 18.48 -7.84 -0.53
N ASP A 88 18.55 -9.01 -1.19
CA ASP A 88 19.24 -9.12 -2.47
C ASP A 88 18.40 -8.55 -3.60
N ALA A 89 17.09 -8.83 -3.58
CA ALA A 89 16.14 -8.25 -4.53
C ALA A 89 16.08 -6.71 -4.44
N ALA A 90 16.09 -6.15 -3.24
CA ALA A 90 16.08 -4.69 -3.04
C ALA A 90 17.31 -4.03 -3.67
N ARG A 91 18.51 -4.61 -3.52
CA ARG A 91 19.72 -4.10 -4.19
C ARG A 91 19.63 -4.18 -5.71
N MET A 92 19.04 -5.24 -6.25
CA MET A 92 18.82 -5.38 -7.69
C MET A 92 17.85 -4.30 -8.20
N LEU A 93 16.78 -4.01 -7.45
CA LEU A 93 15.82 -2.96 -7.78
C LEU A 93 16.43 -1.57 -7.64
N GLU A 94 17.29 -1.30 -6.65
CA GLU A 94 18.01 -0.03 -6.55
C GLU A 94 18.86 0.22 -7.81
N ASP A 95 19.68 -0.75 -8.20
CA ASP A 95 20.54 -0.67 -9.39
C ASP A 95 19.70 -0.43 -10.66
N LEU A 96 18.65 -1.23 -10.86
CA LEU A 96 17.73 -1.07 -11.98
C LEU A 96 17.01 0.29 -11.96
N GLY A 97 16.53 0.72 -10.80
CA GLY A 97 15.80 1.97 -10.62
C GLY A 97 16.67 3.19 -10.92
N LEU A 98 17.94 3.18 -10.51
CA LEU A 98 18.90 4.23 -10.82
C LEU A 98 19.20 4.30 -12.34
N ASP A 99 19.41 3.16 -12.99
CA ASP A 99 19.61 3.10 -14.44
C ASP A 99 18.39 3.62 -15.22
N LEU A 100 17.20 3.25 -14.77
CA LEU A 100 15.94 3.67 -15.36
C LEU A 100 15.67 5.15 -15.12
N LEU A 101 16.01 5.70 -13.96
CA LEU A 101 15.72 7.11 -13.65
C LEU A 101 16.37 8.07 -14.66
N ALA A 102 17.53 7.71 -15.20
CA ALA A 102 18.23 8.49 -16.22
C ALA A 102 17.57 8.46 -17.61
N GLN A 103 16.75 7.44 -17.90
CA GLN A 103 16.21 7.16 -19.24
C GLN A 103 14.68 7.34 -19.28
N GLU A 104 14.01 6.82 -18.26
CA GLU A 104 12.56 6.77 -18.08
C GLU A 104 12.23 7.18 -16.64
N PRO A 105 12.25 8.51 -16.32
CA PRO A 105 12.20 8.98 -14.94
C PRO A 105 11.01 8.47 -14.12
N VAL A 106 9.82 8.40 -14.73
CA VAL A 106 8.60 7.89 -14.06
C VAL A 106 8.77 6.43 -13.65
N LEU A 107 9.33 5.60 -14.54
CA LEU A 107 9.54 4.18 -14.25
C LEU A 107 10.68 3.98 -13.24
N GLY A 108 11.76 4.76 -13.35
CA GLY A 108 12.85 4.74 -12.37
C GLY A 108 12.38 5.09 -10.97
N VAL A 109 11.53 6.11 -10.82
CA VAL A 109 10.87 6.44 -9.55
C VAL A 109 10.09 5.25 -9.00
N GLN A 110 9.26 4.62 -9.83
CA GLN A 110 8.44 3.47 -9.41
C GLN A 110 9.30 2.29 -8.92
N VAL A 111 10.36 1.96 -9.65
CA VAL A 111 11.27 0.87 -9.27
C VAL A 111 12.05 1.21 -8.00
N LEU A 112 12.46 2.47 -7.79
CA LEU A 112 13.08 2.90 -6.54
C LEU A 112 12.11 2.88 -5.36
N LEU A 113 10.83 3.19 -5.59
CA LEU A 113 9.78 3.04 -4.58
C LEU A 113 9.62 1.57 -4.16
N GLU A 114 9.62 0.67 -5.14
CA GLU A 114 9.58 -0.78 -4.93
C GLU A 114 10.84 -1.30 -4.21
N ALA A 115 12.02 -0.79 -4.56
CA ALA A 115 13.28 -1.13 -3.90
C ALA A 115 13.24 -0.83 -2.40
N GLY A 116 12.79 0.38 -2.03
CA GLY A 116 12.62 0.74 -0.62
C GLY A 116 11.57 -0.12 0.09
N GLY A 117 10.46 -0.49 -0.58
CA GLY A 117 9.45 -1.38 -0.02
C GLY A 117 10.02 -2.77 0.27
N THR A 118 10.82 -3.28 -0.68
CA THR A 118 11.52 -4.56 -0.56
C THR A 118 12.57 -4.54 0.56
N TRP A 119 13.20 -3.39 0.83
CA TRP A 119 14.05 -3.23 2.01
C TRP A 119 13.27 -3.31 3.33
N LEU A 120 12.04 -2.79 3.38
CA LEU A 120 11.18 -2.92 4.56
C LEU A 120 10.74 -4.37 4.79
N ASP A 121 10.50 -5.12 3.71
CA ASP A 121 10.25 -6.57 3.76
C ASP A 121 11.47 -7.35 4.26
N ALA A 122 12.68 -6.87 3.94
CA ALA A 122 13.93 -7.39 4.49
C ALA A 122 14.18 -7.00 5.96
N GLY A 123 13.28 -6.21 6.58
CA GLY A 123 13.46 -5.68 7.93
C GLY A 123 14.55 -4.61 8.04
N ALA A 124 15.01 -4.06 6.91
CA ALA A 124 16.13 -3.12 6.84
C ALA A 124 15.63 -1.69 6.64
N ALA A 125 14.89 -1.16 7.62
CA ALA A 125 14.24 0.15 7.54
C ALA A 125 15.21 1.29 7.22
N ASP A 126 16.42 1.28 7.79
CA ASP A 126 17.44 2.28 7.48
C ASP A 126 17.84 2.31 6.00
N GLN A 127 17.83 1.15 5.32
CA GLN A 127 18.15 1.09 3.89
C GLN A 127 17.03 1.72 3.06
N ALA A 128 15.77 1.41 3.39
CA ALA A 128 14.60 2.02 2.77
C ALA A 128 14.60 3.55 2.94
N VAL A 129 14.84 4.03 4.17
CA VAL A 129 14.99 5.48 4.44
C VAL A 129 16.05 6.10 3.54
N ARG A 130 17.21 5.45 3.35
CA ARG A 130 18.26 5.98 2.47
C ARG A 130 17.82 6.08 1.00
N VAL A 131 17.20 5.04 0.46
CA VAL A 131 16.71 5.03 -0.93
C VAL A 131 15.70 6.15 -1.14
N TYR A 132 14.70 6.27 -0.25
CA TYR A 132 13.68 7.30 -0.36
C TYR A 132 14.21 8.70 -0.12
N SER A 133 15.16 8.87 0.80
CA SER A 133 15.80 10.17 1.03
C SER A 133 16.57 10.63 -0.19
N TRP A 134 17.35 9.75 -0.80
CA TRP A 134 18.04 10.08 -2.04
C TRP A 134 17.06 10.46 -3.15
N LEU A 135 15.95 9.72 -3.29
CA LEU A 135 14.91 10.01 -4.27
C LEU A 135 14.29 11.41 -4.04
N LEU A 136 13.98 11.74 -2.79
CA LEU A 136 13.43 13.03 -2.38
C LEU A 136 14.46 14.18 -2.45
N GLU A 137 15.76 13.90 -2.37
CA GLU A 137 16.79 14.90 -2.70
C GLU A 137 16.76 15.28 -4.19
N GLN A 138 16.44 14.32 -5.08
CA GLN A 138 16.31 14.60 -6.51
C GLN A 138 14.97 15.24 -6.85
N MET A 139 13.89 14.79 -6.20
CA MET A 139 12.52 15.19 -6.46
C MET A 139 11.77 15.38 -5.13
N PRO A 140 11.87 16.59 -4.50
CA PRO A 140 11.39 16.82 -3.13
C PRO A 140 9.89 16.66 -2.91
N ASP A 141 9.09 16.90 -3.95
CA ASP A 141 7.63 16.97 -3.85
C ASP A 141 6.97 15.71 -4.46
N LEU A 142 7.48 14.53 -4.10
CA LEU A 142 6.91 13.25 -4.50
C LEU A 142 6.03 12.69 -3.37
N PRO A 143 4.70 12.84 -3.43
CA PRO A 143 3.80 12.43 -2.35
C PRO A 143 3.92 10.95 -1.99
N ASP A 144 4.05 10.07 -2.99
CA ASP A 144 4.24 8.63 -2.77
C ASP A 144 5.58 8.31 -2.08
N ALA A 145 6.65 9.05 -2.40
CA ALA A 145 7.96 8.86 -1.78
C ALA A 145 8.01 9.41 -0.35
N LEU A 146 7.35 10.53 -0.07
CA LEU A 146 7.17 11.06 1.29
C LEU A 146 6.39 10.05 2.15
N MET A 147 5.29 9.53 1.63
CA MET A 147 4.50 8.50 2.31
C MET A 147 5.33 7.24 2.59
N ALA A 148 6.05 6.73 1.58
CA ALA A 148 6.89 5.55 1.73
C ALA A 148 8.03 5.76 2.74
N ARG A 149 8.66 6.95 2.73
CA ARG A 149 9.69 7.32 3.70
C ARG A 149 9.15 7.48 5.11
N ALA A 150 7.93 8.00 5.28
CA ALA A 150 7.26 8.05 6.57
C ALA A 150 7.10 6.65 7.18
N PHE A 151 6.62 5.67 6.40
CA PHE A 151 6.54 4.27 6.84
C PHE A 151 7.91 3.69 7.17
N ALA A 152 8.95 4.02 6.39
CA ALA A 152 10.30 3.57 6.66
C ALA A 152 10.86 4.16 7.97
N HIS A 153 10.64 5.46 8.22
CA HIS A 153 11.01 6.11 9.47
C HIS A 153 10.28 5.52 10.67
N GLU A 154 8.97 5.24 10.56
CA GLU A 154 8.22 4.60 11.66
C GLU A 154 8.80 3.23 11.99
N ARG A 155 9.14 2.43 10.98
CA ARG A 155 9.76 1.11 11.17
C ARG A 155 11.20 1.20 11.69
N ALA A 156 11.90 2.29 11.42
CA ALA A 156 13.20 2.61 12.01
C ALA A 156 13.09 3.18 13.44
N GLY A 157 11.88 3.50 13.91
CA GLY A 157 11.62 4.10 15.23
C GLY A 157 11.84 5.60 15.29
N ASP A 158 11.99 6.28 14.14
CA ASP A 158 12.07 7.74 14.05
C ASP A 158 10.67 8.34 13.84
N ASP A 159 9.86 8.29 14.89
CA ASP A 159 8.47 8.77 14.85
C ASP A 159 8.36 10.26 14.46
N ALA A 160 9.39 11.07 14.75
CA ALA A 160 9.41 12.50 14.46
C ALA A 160 9.62 12.77 12.97
N ALA A 161 10.59 12.09 12.35
CA ALA A 161 10.80 12.17 10.90
C ALA A 161 9.61 11.59 10.14
N ALA A 162 9.04 10.48 10.61
CA ALA A 162 7.84 9.90 10.02
C ALA A 162 6.67 10.89 10.00
N LEU A 163 6.44 11.58 11.13
CA LEU A 163 5.36 12.57 11.21
C LEU A 163 5.60 13.76 10.26
N ALA A 164 6.84 14.24 10.17
CA ALA A 164 7.19 15.36 9.27
C ALA A 164 6.93 14.99 7.81
N ASP A 165 7.30 13.78 7.37
CA ASP A 165 7.05 13.31 6.01
C ASP A 165 5.55 13.17 5.71
N LEU A 166 4.74 12.71 6.68
CA LEU A 166 3.27 12.65 6.51
C LEU A 166 2.65 14.04 6.38
N GLU A 167 3.13 15.01 7.16
CA GLU A 167 2.67 16.39 7.09
C GLU A 167 3.03 17.02 5.74
N GLN A 168 4.26 16.82 5.27
CA GLN A 168 4.67 17.29 3.94
C GLN A 168 3.88 16.59 2.81
N ALA A 169 3.60 15.30 2.93
CA ALA A 169 2.81 14.56 1.93
C ALA A 169 1.39 15.14 1.79
N ASP A 170 0.74 15.50 2.91
CA ASP A 170 -0.58 16.14 2.90
C ASP A 170 -0.52 17.60 2.40
N GLU A 171 0.57 18.34 2.65
CA GLU A 171 0.77 19.67 2.07
C GLU A 171 0.92 19.64 0.54
N VAL A 172 1.72 18.70 0.03
CA VAL A 172 1.99 18.54 -1.40
C VAL A 172 0.78 17.96 -2.14
N ALA A 173 0.06 17.02 -1.52
CA ALA A 173 -1.06 16.32 -2.11
C ALA A 173 -2.25 16.17 -1.13
N PRO A 174 -2.97 17.26 -0.83
CA PRO A 174 -4.03 17.26 0.17
C PRO A 174 -5.11 16.21 -0.10
N GLY A 175 -5.36 15.34 0.88
CA GLY A 175 -6.41 14.33 0.81
C GLY A 175 -6.16 13.17 -0.15
N VAL A 176 -4.95 13.03 -0.71
CA VAL A 176 -4.57 11.87 -1.53
C VAL A 176 -4.36 10.62 -0.70
N PHE A 177 -3.91 10.75 0.55
CA PHE A 177 -3.66 9.64 1.46
C PHE A 177 -4.58 9.69 2.71
N PRO A 178 -5.90 9.53 2.54
CA PRO A 178 -6.83 9.57 3.67
C PRO A 178 -6.51 8.49 4.72
N ASP A 179 -5.94 7.36 4.29
CA ASP A 179 -5.60 6.23 5.15
C ASP A 179 -4.38 6.48 6.04
N ALA A 180 -3.58 7.52 5.75
CA ALA A 180 -2.43 7.90 6.58
C ALA A 180 -2.83 8.58 7.91
N GLY A 181 -4.10 8.97 8.06
CA GLY A 181 -4.61 9.65 9.26
C GLY A 181 -4.43 8.82 10.54
N LEU A 182 -4.64 7.50 10.47
CA LEU A 182 -4.43 6.62 11.63
C LEU A 182 -2.96 6.56 12.03
N LEU A 183 -2.05 6.42 11.06
CA LEU A 183 -0.61 6.42 11.33
C LEU A 183 -0.18 7.75 11.96
N ARG A 184 -0.64 8.88 11.42
CA ARG A 184 -0.35 10.20 11.97
C ARG A 184 -0.81 10.31 13.43
N ALA A 185 -2.01 9.86 13.76
CA ALA A 185 -2.51 9.84 15.14
C ALA A 185 -1.66 8.96 16.07
N VAL A 186 -1.23 7.78 15.60
CA VAL A 186 -0.32 6.89 16.34
C VAL A 186 1.01 7.57 16.64
N LEU A 187 1.60 8.24 15.65
CA LEU A 187 2.88 8.95 15.79
C LEU A 187 2.74 10.14 16.75
N LEU A 188 1.70 10.95 16.61
CA LEU A 188 1.39 12.04 17.54
C LEU A 188 1.25 11.53 18.97
N ARG A 189 0.54 10.41 19.17
CA ARG A 189 0.47 9.75 20.48
C ARG A 189 1.86 9.38 20.96
N ARG A 190 2.66 8.63 20.20
CA ARG A 190 4.00 8.18 20.62
C ARG A 190 4.90 9.35 21.02
N LEU A 191 4.87 10.44 20.26
CA LEU A 191 5.60 11.69 20.53
C LEU A 191 5.02 12.51 21.71
N GLY A 192 3.88 12.12 22.28
CA GLY A 192 3.24 12.81 23.40
C GLY A 192 2.46 14.07 23.02
N ARG A 193 2.25 14.30 21.71
CA ARG A 193 1.39 15.37 21.18
C ARG A 193 -0.08 14.96 21.26
N LEU A 194 -0.57 14.78 22.49
CA LEU A 194 -1.87 14.15 22.75
C LEU A 194 -3.05 15.00 22.29
N ASP A 195 -3.00 16.32 22.47
CA ASP A 195 -4.06 17.23 22.05
C ASP A 195 -4.23 17.21 20.52
N ASP A 196 -3.12 17.31 19.79
CA ASP A 196 -3.10 17.20 18.32
C ASP A 196 -3.65 15.85 17.83
N ALA A 197 -3.31 14.75 18.54
CA ALA A 197 -3.82 13.42 18.22
C ALA A 197 -5.34 13.33 18.42
N LEU A 198 -5.88 13.91 19.51
CA LEU A 198 -7.32 13.93 19.78
C LEU A 198 -8.07 14.76 18.74
N GLU A 199 -7.59 15.96 18.41
CA GLU A 199 -8.19 16.82 17.40
C GLU A 199 -8.26 16.12 16.04
N LEU A 200 -7.15 15.48 15.63
CA LEU A 200 -7.10 14.71 14.39
C LEU A 200 -8.09 13.54 14.41
N LEU A 201 -8.11 12.75 15.48
CA LEU A 201 -8.98 11.58 15.59
C LEU A 201 -10.46 11.97 15.62
N ASP A 202 -10.81 13.08 16.28
CA ASP A 202 -12.17 13.60 16.27
C ASP A 202 -12.59 14.06 14.86
N ALA A 203 -11.71 14.75 14.13
CA ALA A 203 -11.96 15.14 12.75
C ALA A 203 -12.11 13.92 11.80
N LEU A 204 -11.30 12.88 11.98
CA LEU A 204 -11.40 11.64 11.20
C LEU A 204 -12.70 10.88 11.52
N LEU A 205 -13.06 10.74 12.80
CA LEU A 205 -14.28 10.06 13.25
C LEU A 205 -15.56 10.83 12.88
N ALA A 206 -15.49 12.16 12.70
CA ALA A 206 -16.61 12.93 12.15
C ALA A 206 -16.97 12.53 10.71
N ARG A 207 -16.00 12.01 9.94
CA ARG A 207 -16.17 11.55 8.56
C ARG A 207 -16.37 10.05 8.46
N GLN A 208 -15.72 9.30 9.33
CA GLN A 208 -15.72 7.84 9.41
C GLN A 208 -16.25 7.41 10.76
N ALA A 209 -17.54 7.67 10.98
CA ALA A 209 -18.19 7.35 12.24
C ALA A 209 -18.02 5.86 12.54
N ASP A 210 -17.69 5.56 13.79
CA ASP A 210 -17.51 4.19 14.29
C ASP A 210 -16.40 3.37 13.62
N ASP A 211 -15.42 3.99 12.97
CA ASP A 211 -14.22 3.27 12.52
C ASP A 211 -13.52 2.62 13.73
N PRO A 212 -13.40 1.27 13.77
CA PRO A 212 -12.87 0.57 14.93
C PRO A 212 -11.40 0.92 15.22
N ALA A 213 -10.59 1.18 14.20
CA ALA A 213 -9.17 1.47 14.37
C ALA A 213 -8.97 2.89 14.93
N LEU A 214 -9.73 3.87 14.42
CA LEU A 214 -9.71 5.23 14.93
C LEU A 214 -10.24 5.32 16.37
N LEU A 215 -11.33 4.62 16.69
CA LEU A 215 -11.84 4.55 18.07
C LEU A 215 -10.83 3.89 19.02
N LEU A 216 -10.20 2.79 18.60
CA LEU A 216 -9.20 2.09 19.40
C LEU A 216 -7.99 2.98 19.73
N GLU A 217 -7.54 3.74 18.73
CA GLU A 217 -6.44 4.69 18.87
C GLU A 217 -6.85 5.89 19.73
N ARG A 218 -8.05 6.47 19.53
CA ARG A 218 -8.54 7.58 20.38
C ARG A 218 -8.65 7.17 21.83
N GLY A 219 -9.15 5.98 22.12
CA GLY A 219 -9.15 5.47 23.50
C GLY A 219 -7.73 5.31 24.06
N SER A 220 -6.76 4.94 23.23
CA SER A 220 -5.34 4.86 23.64
C SER A 220 -4.73 6.24 23.91
N VAL A 221 -5.12 7.27 23.15
CA VAL A 221 -4.73 8.67 23.38
C VAL A 221 -5.38 9.22 24.65
N ARG A 222 -6.69 9.04 24.82
CA ARG A 222 -7.45 9.47 26.00
C ARG A 222 -6.90 8.88 27.29
N LEU A 223 -6.58 7.59 27.31
CA LEU A 223 -5.97 6.96 28.48
C LEU A 223 -4.62 7.64 28.83
N ARG A 224 -3.77 7.92 27.83
CA ARG A 224 -2.49 8.61 28.05
C ARG A 224 -2.67 10.06 28.50
N ALA A 225 -3.77 10.70 28.11
CA ALA A 225 -4.14 12.04 28.55
C ALA A 225 -4.78 12.07 29.96
N GLY A 226 -5.01 10.89 30.56
CA GLY A 226 -5.65 10.76 31.88
C GLY A 226 -7.17 10.65 31.84
N ASP A 227 -7.78 10.64 30.65
CA ASP A 227 -9.22 10.42 30.45
C ASP A 227 -9.54 8.92 30.37
N GLY A 228 -9.51 8.25 31.52
CA GLY A 228 -9.83 6.82 31.62
C GLY A 228 -11.28 6.49 31.27
N GLU A 229 -12.22 7.39 31.56
CA GLU A 229 -13.65 7.18 31.25
C GLU A 229 -13.91 7.27 29.76
N GLY A 230 -13.38 8.28 29.07
CA GLY A 230 -13.49 8.40 27.62
C GLY A 230 -12.74 7.29 26.88
N ALA A 231 -11.61 6.83 27.41
CA ALA A 231 -10.91 5.66 26.88
C ALA A 231 -11.75 4.38 26.96
N ARG A 232 -12.40 4.14 28.11
CA ARG A 232 -13.33 3.03 28.31
C ARG A 232 -14.49 3.11 27.30
N ALA A 233 -15.11 4.28 27.15
CA ALA A 233 -16.23 4.47 26.25
C ALA A 233 -15.86 4.14 24.79
N ASP A 234 -14.70 4.61 24.31
CA ASP A 234 -14.23 4.32 22.96
C ASP A 234 -13.97 2.82 22.75
N TRP A 235 -13.30 2.15 23.70
CA TRP A 235 -13.02 0.71 23.56
C TRP A 235 -14.28 -0.14 23.68
N GLN A 236 -15.25 0.25 24.50
CA GLN A 236 -16.57 -0.40 24.52
C GLN A 236 -17.24 -0.26 23.16
N ARG A 237 -17.19 0.94 22.56
CA ARG A 237 -17.74 1.15 21.22
C ARG A 237 -17.08 0.26 20.17
N VAL A 238 -15.76 0.09 20.20
CA VAL A 238 -15.05 -0.85 19.30
C VAL A 238 -15.60 -2.27 19.41
N VAL A 239 -15.80 -2.78 20.63
CA VAL A 239 -16.36 -4.12 20.87
C VAL A 239 -17.79 -4.25 20.34
N GLU A 240 -18.59 -3.19 20.42
CA GLU A 240 -19.96 -3.17 19.92
C GLU A 240 -20.07 -3.14 18.40
N VAL A 241 -19.25 -2.32 17.73
CA VAL A 241 -19.40 -2.05 16.28
C VAL A 241 -18.66 -3.03 15.39
N ALA A 242 -17.61 -3.66 15.92
CA ALA A 242 -16.80 -4.62 15.19
C ALA A 242 -16.52 -5.88 16.03
N PRO A 243 -17.57 -6.60 16.48
CA PRO A 243 -17.39 -7.86 17.18
C PRO A 243 -16.60 -8.85 16.31
N ASP A 244 -15.82 -9.71 16.95
CA ASP A 244 -15.00 -10.75 16.30
C ASP A 244 -13.85 -10.22 15.41
N THR A 245 -13.36 -9.02 15.70
CA THR A 245 -12.16 -8.44 15.04
C THR A 245 -10.97 -8.36 15.99
N ASP A 246 -9.76 -8.28 15.43
CA ASP A 246 -8.54 -8.04 16.22
C ASP A 246 -8.61 -6.71 17.00
N GLN A 247 -9.26 -5.69 16.42
CA GLN A 247 -9.52 -4.41 17.09
C GLN A 247 -10.39 -4.61 18.33
N ALA A 248 -11.48 -5.38 18.25
CA ALA A 248 -12.33 -5.68 19.39
C ALA A 248 -11.62 -6.53 20.46
N ALA A 249 -10.83 -7.53 20.05
CA ALA A 249 -10.00 -8.29 20.98
C ALA A 249 -9.00 -7.38 21.72
N ALA A 250 -8.35 -6.47 20.99
CA ALA A 250 -7.41 -5.52 21.56
C ALA A 250 -8.10 -4.46 22.45
N ALA A 251 -9.34 -4.06 22.13
CA ALA A 251 -10.15 -3.18 22.96
C ALA A 251 -10.55 -3.86 24.28
N ALA A 252 -11.05 -5.10 24.21
CA ALA A 252 -11.40 -5.89 25.38
C ALA A 252 -10.21 -6.12 26.33
N ALA A 253 -9.02 -6.39 25.78
CA ALA A 253 -7.80 -6.52 26.57
C ALA A 253 -7.36 -5.20 27.24
N ARG A 254 -7.64 -4.05 26.64
CA ARG A 254 -7.38 -2.73 27.27
C ARG A 254 -8.39 -2.43 28.37
N LEU A 255 -9.67 -2.73 28.15
CA LEU A 255 -10.73 -2.61 29.16
C LEU A 255 -10.44 -3.43 30.41
N ALA A 256 -10.11 -4.71 30.26
CA ALA A 256 -9.79 -5.59 31.38
C ALA A 256 -8.59 -5.08 32.21
N ARG A 257 -7.57 -4.51 31.56
CA ARG A 257 -6.41 -3.90 32.26
C ARG A 257 -6.79 -2.63 33.01
N LEU A 258 -7.66 -1.80 32.43
CA LEU A 258 -8.14 -0.58 33.06
C LEU A 258 -8.94 -0.88 34.33
N ASP A 259 -9.82 -1.89 34.27
CA ASP A 259 -10.63 -2.32 35.42
C ASP A 259 -9.78 -2.90 36.54
N GLY A 260 -8.72 -3.65 36.20
CA GLY A 260 -7.80 -4.23 37.17
C GLY A 260 -6.85 -3.22 37.84
N ALA A 261 -6.66 -2.03 37.25
CA ALA A 261 -5.83 -0.97 37.83
C ALA A 261 -6.61 -0.04 38.79
N GLY A 262 -7.94 -0.10 38.78
CA GLY A 262 -8.83 0.75 39.59
C GLY A 262 -9.39 0.08 40.85
N GLY A 263 -9.03 -1.17 41.14
CA GLY A 263 -9.42 -1.92 42.35
C GLY A 263 -8.25 -2.12 43.31
#